data_AF-A0A7C5H0T4-F1
#
_entry.id   AF-A0A7C5H0T4-F1
#
_cell.length_a   1.000
_cell.length_b   1.000
_cell.length_c   1.000
_cell.angle_alpha   90.00
_cell.angle_beta   90.00
_cell.angle_gamma   90.00
#
_symmetry.space_group_name_H-M   'P 1'
#
loop_
_entity.id
_entity.type
_entity.pdbx_description
1 polymer ?
#
loop_
_entity_poly.entity_id
_entity_poly.type
_entity_poly.pdbx_seq_one_letter_code
_entity_poly.pdbx_strand_id
1 'polypeptide(L)'
;MNDLTKNILVWLVIAIVMMAVFSNFSMTNNQSKDMSYSEFLNMVDAEQVSKVEIDGRTVTWETTSGEKYQTFAPPQDDKLIDDLLAHKVNVIATPPEKRSLLVEILINWIPFLLIIGLWIYIMRQMQGGGGRGGAM
;
A
#
# COMPACT_ATOMS: atom_id res chain seq x y z
N MET A 1 -18.15 -0.57 -36.59
CA MET A 1 -17.34 -1.28 -35.58
C MET A 1 -18.12 -1.26 -34.29
N ASN A 2 -18.77 -2.40 -34.07
CA ASN A 2 -20.06 -2.54 -33.42
C ASN A 2 -19.99 -2.19 -31.94
N ASP A 3 -21.11 -1.73 -31.39
CA ASP A 3 -21.30 -1.30 -30.00
C ASP A 3 -20.76 -2.30 -28.95
N LEU A 4 -20.60 -3.57 -29.32
CA LEU A 4 -19.87 -4.59 -28.57
C LEU A 4 -18.40 -4.21 -28.27
N THR A 5 -17.65 -3.76 -29.28
CA THR A 5 -16.24 -3.33 -29.10
C THR A 5 -16.13 -2.08 -28.22
N LYS A 6 -17.10 -1.17 -28.29
CA LYS A 6 -17.19 0.01 -27.41
C LYS A 6 -17.51 -0.38 -25.97
N ASN A 7 -18.46 -1.29 -25.75
CA ASN A 7 -18.80 -1.78 -24.41
C ASN A 7 -17.65 -2.56 -23.78
N ILE A 8 -16.98 -3.42 -24.55
CA ILE A 8 -15.82 -4.19 -24.08
C ILE A 8 -14.69 -3.25 -23.64
N LEU A 9 -14.46 -2.15 -24.36
CA LEU A 9 -13.46 -1.16 -24.00
C LEU A 9 -13.75 -0.49 -22.65
N VAL A 10 -15.01 -0.13 -22.39
CA VAL A 10 -15.44 0.44 -21.11
C VAL A 10 -15.27 -0.59 -19.97
N TRP A 11 -15.69 -1.84 -20.19
CA TRP A 11 -15.52 -2.91 -19.20
C TRP A 11 -14.05 -3.23 -18.90
N LEU A 12 -13.18 -3.16 -19.91
CA LEU A 12 -11.73 -3.39 -19.76
C LEU A 12 -11.09 -2.28 -18.93
N VAL A 13 -11.47 -1.02 -19.18
CA VAL A 13 -11.03 0.11 -18.35
C VAL A 13 -11.48 -0.10 -16.90
N ILE A 14 -12.75 -0.44 -16.65
CA ILE A 14 -13.25 -0.71 -15.29
C ILE A 14 -12.45 -1.84 -14.61
N ALA A 15 -12.13 -2.91 -15.33
CA ALA A 15 -11.36 -4.04 -14.79
C ALA A 15 -9.93 -3.65 -14.39
N ILE A 16 -9.23 -2.87 -15.22
CA ILE A 16 -7.87 -2.35 -14.90
C ILE A 16 -7.91 -1.46 -13.66
N VAL A 17 -8.96 -0.65 -13.54
CA VAL A 17 -9.13 0.28 -12.42
C VAL A 17 -9.42 -0.47 -11.13
N MET A 18 -10.32 -1.46 -11.18
CA MET A 18 -10.55 -2.34 -10.04
C MET A 18 -9.24 -3.03 -9.64
N MET A 19 -8.48 -3.57 -10.59
CA MET A 19 -7.19 -4.21 -10.30
C MET A 19 -6.18 -3.24 -9.66
N ALA A 20 -6.11 -2.00 -10.14
CA ALA A 20 -5.23 -0.98 -9.55
C ALA A 20 -5.64 -0.58 -8.12
N VAL A 21 -6.95 -0.46 -7.87
CA VAL A 21 -7.49 -0.20 -6.52
C VAL A 21 -7.19 -1.38 -5.58
N PHE A 22 -7.47 -2.62 -6.00
CA PHE A 22 -7.16 -3.82 -5.22
C PHE A 22 -5.66 -4.00 -4.98
N SER A 23 -4.82 -3.64 -5.96
CA SER A 23 -3.36 -3.67 -5.81
C SER A 23 -2.84 -2.65 -4.78
N ASN A 24 -3.58 -1.56 -4.52
CA ASN A 24 -3.18 -0.60 -3.49
C ASN A 24 -3.46 -1.14 -2.08
N PHE A 25 -4.52 -1.93 -1.92
CA PHE A 25 -4.86 -2.59 -0.65
C PHE A 25 -3.88 -3.72 -0.29
N SER A 26 -3.25 -4.36 -1.28
CA SER A 26 -2.29 -5.45 -1.03
C SER A 26 -0.87 -4.98 -0.73
N MET A 27 -0.57 -3.68 -0.84
CA MET A 27 0.79 -3.14 -0.62
C MET A 27 1.11 -2.83 0.86
N THR A 28 0.20 -3.14 1.78
CA THR A 28 0.40 -3.00 3.24
C THR A 28 0.37 -4.35 3.95
N ASN A 29 0.58 -5.46 3.24
CA ASN A 29 0.55 -6.79 3.83
C ASN A 29 1.89 -7.51 3.64
N ASN A 30 2.97 -6.88 4.12
CA ASN A 30 4.08 -7.69 4.60
C ASN A 30 3.51 -8.46 5.79
N GLN A 31 3.34 -9.78 5.64
CA GLN A 31 2.74 -10.66 6.63
C GLN A 31 3.65 -10.85 7.85
N SER A 32 3.99 -9.77 8.54
CA SER A 32 4.47 -9.87 9.90
C SER A 32 3.31 -10.31 10.77
N LYS A 33 3.49 -11.41 11.49
CA LYS A 33 2.51 -11.83 12.50
C LYS A 33 2.60 -10.84 13.67
N ASP A 34 1.44 -10.36 14.13
CA ASP A 34 1.36 -9.53 15.32
C ASP A 34 1.78 -10.36 16.54
N MET A 35 2.74 -9.83 17.31
CA MET A 35 3.21 -10.40 18.56
C MET A 35 3.20 -9.34 19.66
N SER A 36 2.91 -9.76 20.89
CA SER A 36 2.88 -8.84 22.03
C SER A 36 4.28 -8.28 22.33
N TYR A 37 4.35 -7.06 22.83
CA TYR A 37 5.61 -6.41 23.17
C TYR A 37 6.42 -7.19 24.21
N SER A 38 5.74 -7.74 25.22
CA SER A 38 6.36 -8.56 26.25
C SER A 38 6.96 -9.85 25.70
N GLU A 39 6.30 -10.48 24.73
CA GLU A 39 6.81 -11.70 24.09
C GLU A 39 8.00 -11.41 23.19
N PHE A 40 8.00 -10.26 22.51
CA PHE A 40 9.18 -9.75 21.82
C PHE A 40 10.37 -9.57 22.77
N LEU A 41 10.19 -8.91 23.92
CA LEU A 41 11.26 -8.75 24.91
C LEU A 41 11.79 -10.11 25.40
N ASN A 42 10.90 -11.07 25.68
CA ASN A 42 11.31 -12.43 26.06
C ASN A 42 12.14 -13.11 24.96
N MET A 43 11.86 -12.87 23.68
CA MET A 43 12.64 -13.42 22.57
C MET A 43 13.98 -12.70 22.39
N VAL A 44 14.05 -11.41 22.68
CA VAL A 44 15.31 -10.65 22.74
C VAL A 44 16.21 -11.20 23.84
N ASP A 45 15.66 -11.37 25.05
CA ASP A 45 16.37 -11.95 26.20
C ASP A 45 16.82 -13.40 25.94
N ALA A 46 16.07 -14.14 25.13
CA ALA A 46 16.40 -15.50 24.71
C ALA A 46 17.40 -15.57 23.53
N GLU A 47 17.93 -14.44 23.06
CA GLU A 47 18.82 -14.31 21.89
C GLU A 47 18.23 -14.91 20.59
N GLN A 48 16.90 -14.93 20.48
CA GLN A 48 16.20 -15.49 19.30
C GLN A 48 15.94 -14.44 18.22
N VAL A 49 16.26 -13.17 18.49
CA VAL A 49 16.06 -12.05 17.56
C VAL A 49 17.39 -11.69 16.90
N SER A 50 17.41 -11.70 15.56
CA SER A 50 18.61 -11.37 14.78
C SER A 50 18.64 -9.90 14.36
N LYS A 51 17.47 -9.35 14.02
CA LYS A 51 17.34 -8.00 13.47
C LYS A 51 16.06 -7.35 13.97
N VAL A 52 16.15 -6.06 14.26
CA VAL A 52 15.02 -5.21 14.64
C VAL A 52 15.01 -3.97 13.76
N GLU A 53 13.85 -3.62 13.25
CA GLU A 53 13.58 -2.44 12.44
C GLU A 53 12.51 -1.58 13.13
N ILE A 54 12.87 -0.34 13.43
CA ILE A 54 12.02 0.58 14.19
C ILE A 54 11.52 1.68 13.25
N ASP A 55 10.20 1.70 13.01
CA ASP A 55 9.50 2.75 12.28
C ASP A 55 8.47 3.45 13.19
N GLY A 56 8.87 4.57 13.79
CA GLY A 56 8.06 5.31 14.74
C GLY A 56 7.75 4.50 16.00
N ARG A 57 6.56 3.91 16.08
CA ARG A 57 6.12 3.02 17.18
C ARG A 57 6.01 1.55 16.77
N THR A 58 6.12 1.30 15.47
CA THR A 58 6.08 -0.04 14.92
C THR A 58 7.49 -0.62 15.01
N VAL A 59 7.60 -1.78 15.67
CA VAL A 59 8.84 -2.52 15.77
C VAL A 59 8.65 -3.82 15.00
N THR A 60 9.30 -3.92 13.85
CA THR A 60 9.34 -5.13 13.03
C THR A 60 10.63 -5.87 13.34
N TRP A 61 10.58 -7.16 13.59
CA TRP A 61 11.77 -7.91 13.97
C TRP A 61 11.79 -9.29 13.33
N GLU A 62 13.00 -9.82 13.19
CA GLU A 62 13.28 -11.07 12.51
C GLU A 62 13.99 -12.03 13.48
N THR A 63 13.50 -13.26 13.58
CA THR A 63 14.16 -14.28 14.39
C THR A 63 15.46 -14.75 13.75
N THR A 64 16.30 -15.46 14.50
CA THR A 64 17.45 -16.19 13.95
C THR A 64 17.05 -17.26 12.93
N SER A 65 15.80 -17.74 12.99
CA SER A 65 15.19 -18.66 12.01
C SER A 65 14.67 -17.97 10.74
N GLY A 66 14.68 -16.63 10.68
CA GLY A 66 14.20 -15.85 9.53
C GLY A 66 12.69 -15.55 9.52
N GLU A 67 11.98 -15.84 10.61
CA GLU A 67 10.56 -15.49 10.74
C GLU A 67 10.40 -14.02 11.14
N LYS A 68 9.43 -13.34 10.53
CA LYS A 68 9.17 -11.91 10.75
C LYS A 68 7.92 -11.69 11.57
N TYR A 69 8.06 -10.82 12.56
CA TYR A 69 7.01 -10.45 13.49
C TYR A 69 6.95 -8.95 13.64
N GLN A 70 5.80 -8.46 14.09
CA GLN A 70 5.58 -7.05 14.34
C GLN A 70 5.01 -6.86 15.73
N THR A 71 5.48 -5.82 16.41
CA THR A 71 4.94 -5.39 17.69
C THR A 71 4.87 -3.86 17.75
N PHE A 72 4.12 -3.34 18.72
CA PHE A 72 3.99 -1.91 18.95
C PHE A 72 4.66 -1.54 20.28
N ALA A 73 5.66 -0.68 20.20
CA ALA A 73 6.39 -0.21 21.38
C ALA A 73 5.53 0.80 22.17
N PRO A 74 5.56 0.74 23.53
CA PRO A 74 4.98 1.77 24.37
C PRO A 74 5.60 3.15 24.09
N PRO A 75 4.88 4.26 24.37
CA PRO A 75 5.34 5.61 24.02
C PRO A 75 6.61 6.11 24.73
N GLN A 76 7.11 5.41 25.76
CA GLN A 76 8.21 5.83 26.63
C GLN A 76 9.04 4.61 27.05
N ASP A 77 9.64 3.92 26.10
CA ASP A 77 10.61 2.86 26.39
C ASP A 77 12.02 3.28 25.94
N ASP A 78 12.69 4.04 26.81
CA ASP A 78 14.06 4.48 26.59
C ASP A 78 15.08 3.33 26.73
N LYS A 79 14.68 2.20 27.33
CA LYS A 79 15.57 1.06 27.61
C LYS A 79 15.63 0.06 26.48
N LEU A 80 14.62 0.03 25.61
CA LEU A 80 14.54 -0.93 24.51
C LEU A 80 15.82 -0.96 23.65
N ILE A 81 16.35 0.20 23.29
CA ILE A 81 17.55 0.28 22.44
C ILE A 81 18.76 -0.29 23.19
N ASP A 82 18.91 0.05 24.48
CA ASP A 82 20.01 -0.44 25.31
C ASP A 82 19.94 -1.97 25.47
N ASP A 83 18.74 -2.52 25.69
CA ASP A 83 18.52 -3.96 25.82
C ASP A 83 18.83 -4.71 24.51
N LEU A 84 18.43 -4.14 23.36
CA LEU A 84 18.73 -4.71 22.05
C LEU A 84 20.24 -4.72 21.75
N LEU A 85 20.94 -3.63 22.10
CA LEU A 85 22.39 -3.54 21.92
C LEU A 85 23.13 -4.49 22.88
N ALA A 86 22.66 -4.66 24.11
CA ALA A 86 23.22 -5.60 25.08
C ALA A 86 23.17 -7.06 24.58
N HIS A 87 22.09 -7.42 23.88
CA HIS A 87 21.89 -8.76 23.29
C HIS A 87 22.43 -8.88 21.85
N LYS A 88 23.23 -7.91 21.37
CA LYS A 88 23.86 -7.90 20.04
C LYS A 88 22.86 -7.99 18.87
N VAL A 89 21.64 -7.51 19.08
CA VAL A 89 20.63 -7.46 18.02
C VAL A 89 20.98 -6.37 17.04
N ASN A 90 20.84 -6.65 15.73
CA ASN A 90 21.08 -5.64 14.71
C ASN A 90 19.90 -4.66 14.64
N VAL A 91 20.08 -3.44 15.15
CA VAL A 91 19.05 -2.40 15.18
C VAL A 91 19.16 -1.51 13.94
N ILE A 92 18.10 -1.48 13.14
CA ILE A 92 17.94 -0.60 11.99
C ILE A 92 16.85 0.42 12.28
N ALA A 93 17.21 1.69 12.35
CA ALA A 93 16.25 2.78 12.37
C ALA A 93 16.01 3.24 10.93
N THR A 94 14.91 2.80 10.34
CA THR A 94 14.46 3.30 9.04
C THR A 94 13.58 4.52 9.26
N PRO A 95 13.85 5.65 8.59
CA PRO A 95 12.84 6.70 8.55
C PRO A 95 11.58 6.12 7.92
N PRO A 96 10.37 6.51 8.38
CA PRO A 96 9.12 6.02 7.82
C PRO A 96 9.21 6.12 6.31
N GLU A 97 8.95 5.00 5.61
CA GLU A 97 8.97 4.99 4.16
C GLU A 97 7.95 6.02 3.68
N LYS A 98 8.45 7.20 3.30
CA LYS A 98 7.63 8.21 2.65
C LYS A 98 7.31 7.63 1.29
N ARG A 99 6.11 7.07 1.16
CA ARG A 99 5.54 6.70 -0.14
C ARG A 99 5.84 7.87 -1.07
N SER A 100 6.51 7.59 -2.18
CA SER A 100 7.03 8.65 -3.06
C SER A 100 5.87 9.59 -3.41
N LEU A 101 5.98 10.87 -3.03
CA LEU A 101 4.90 11.84 -3.21
C LEU A 101 4.42 11.90 -4.66
N LEU A 102 5.32 11.72 -5.63
CA LEU A 102 4.99 11.60 -7.05
C LEU A 102 4.12 10.39 -7.37
N VAL A 103 4.44 9.23 -6.78
CA VAL A 103 3.68 7.98 -6.95
C VAL A 103 2.31 8.08 -6.27
N GLU A 104 2.26 8.69 -5.08
CA GLU A 104 1.01 8.93 -4.36
C GLU A 104 0.08 9.89 -5.11
N ILE A 105 0.61 10.99 -5.65
CA ILE A 105 -0.15 11.93 -6.49
C ILE A 105 -0.65 11.23 -7.75
N LEU A 106 0.21 10.46 -8.44
CA LEU A 106 -0.15 9.75 -9.67
C LEU A 106 -1.30 8.76 -9.42
N ILE A 107 -1.21 7.97 -8.35
CA ILE A 107 -2.23 6.98 -7.97
C ILE A 107 -3.55 7.68 -7.60
N ASN A 108 -3.50 8.75 -6.81
CA ASN A 108 -4.68 9.52 -6.44
C ASN A 108 -5.34 10.23 -7.63
N TRP A 109 -4.61 10.47 -8.73
CA TRP A 109 -5.15 11.06 -9.95
C TRP A 109 -5.82 10.05 -10.89
N ILE A 110 -5.54 8.74 -10.76
CA ILE A 110 -6.17 7.70 -11.61
C ILE A 110 -7.72 7.78 -11.56
N PRO A 111 -8.38 7.87 -10.39
CA PRO A 111 -9.84 8.01 -10.30
C PRO A 111 -10.38 9.23 -11.07
N PHE A 112 -9.70 10.37 -10.97
CA PHE A 112 -10.11 11.60 -11.65
C PHE A 112 -9.91 11.51 -13.16
N LEU A 113 -8.78 10.96 -13.62
CA LEU A 113 -8.50 10.79 -15.06
C LEU A 113 -9.50 9.84 -15.73
N LEU A 114 -9.96 8.81 -15.02
CA LEU A 114 -11.00 7.91 -15.53
C LEU A 114 -12.35 8.60 -15.68
N ILE A 115 -12.75 9.40 -14.68
CA ILE A 115 -14.00 10.16 -14.73
C ILE A 115 -13.93 11.15 -15.90
N ILE A 116 -12.80 11.84 -16.07
CA ILE A 116 -12.59 12.77 -17.19
C ILE A 116 -12.63 11.99 -18.52
N GLY A 117 -11.97 10.83 -18.61
CA GLY A 117 -11.99 9.99 -19.81
C GLY A 117 -13.40 9.51 -20.17
N LEU A 118 -14.18 9.10 -19.18
CA LEU A 118 -15.58 8.70 -19.33
C LEU A 118 -16.46 9.90 -19.72
N TRP A 119 -16.24 11.06 -19.10
CA TRP A 119 -16.97 12.29 -19.40
C TRP A 119 -16.72 12.77 -20.84
N ILE A 120 -15.46 12.76 -21.28
CA ILE A 120 -15.09 13.03 -22.68
C ILE A 120 -15.74 12.01 -23.61
N TYR A 121 -15.75 10.73 -23.23
CA TYR A 121 -16.39 9.68 -24.01
C TYR A 121 -17.91 9.92 -24.17
N ILE A 122 -18.60 10.29 -23.10
CA ILE A 122 -20.05 10.62 -23.10
C ILE A 122 -20.32 11.86 -23.96
N MET A 123 -19.54 12.93 -23.79
CA MET A 123 -19.67 14.16 -24.59
C MET A 123 -19.48 13.87 -26.07
N ARG A 124 -18.47 13.06 -26.42
CA ARG A 124 -18.23 12.63 -27.80
C ARG A 124 -19.36 11.76 -28.34
N GLN A 125 -20.03 10.98 -27.50
CA GLN A 125 -21.17 10.15 -27.89
C GLN A 125 -22.44 11.00 -28.14
N MET A 126 -22.70 12.01 -27.32
CA MET A 126 -23.86 12.90 -27.48
C MET A 126 -23.72 13.82 -28.70
N GLN A 127 -22.52 14.35 -28.95
CA GLN A 127 -22.28 15.25 -30.09
C GLN A 127 -22.27 14.52 -31.45
N GLY A 128 -22.03 13.20 -31.46
CA GLY A 128 -22.15 12.33 -32.64
C GLY A 128 -23.59 11.86 -32.96
N GLY A 129 -24.57 12.13 -32.09
CA GLY A 129 -25.97 11.73 -32.26
C GLY A 129 -26.92 12.84 -32.72
N GLY A 130 -26.53 14.11 -32.63
CA GLY A 130 -27.39 15.27 -32.93
C GLY A 130 -27.31 15.84 -34.37
N GLY A 131 -26.48 15.26 -35.24
CA GLY A 131 -26.22 15.79 -36.59
C GLY A 131 -27.14 15.28 -37.72
N ARG A 132 -28.26 14.62 -37.41
CA ARG A 132 -29.17 14.04 -38.42
C ARG A 132 -30.64 14.46 -38.24
N GLY A 133 -30.87 15.67 -37.74
CA GLY A 133 -32.19 16.25 -37.55
C GLY A 133 -32.29 17.73 -37.95
N GLY A 134 -31.52 18.14 -38.96
CA GLY A 134 -31.64 19.47 -39.58
C GLY A 134 -32.07 19.34 -41.03
N ALA A 135 -33.23 19.93 -41.33
CA ALA A 135 -33.91 20.01 -42.64
C ALA A 135 -34.52 18.70 -43.17
N MET A 136 -35.81 18.49 -42.90
CA MET A 136 -36.91 18.59 -43.88
C MET A 136 -38.19 18.99 -43.15
#